data_AF-A0A965KJ67-F1
#
_entry.id   AF-A0A965KJ67-F1
#
_cell.length_a   1.000
_cell.length_b   1.000
_cell.length_c   1.000
_cell.angle_alpha   90.00
_cell.angle_beta   90.00
_cell.angle_gamma   90.00
#
_symmetry.space_group_name_H-M   'P 1'
#
loop_
_entity.id
_entity.type
_entity.pdbx_description
1 polymer ?
#
loop_
_entity_poly.entity_id
_entity_poly.type
_entity_poly.pdbx_seq_one_letter_code
_entity_poly.pdbx_strand_id
1 'polypeptide(L)'
;MIKSIGIGSQGTIPFLKIANDTTAAINRSGSRRGAVCAYMEVWHIDYEDFLDLRRNTGDERRRTHDMNTASWIPDLFMKRVKENGTWTLMCPKECPGLSDTHSEAFEALYIQYEKEGKGRK
;
A
#
# COMPACT_ATOMS: atom_id res chain seq x y z
N MET A 1 9.95 9.65 8.93
CA MET A 1 10.34 10.23 10.23
C MET A 1 9.17 11.02 10.83
N ILE A 2 8.80 10.66 12.06
CA ILE A 2 7.87 11.41 12.91
C ILE A 2 8.71 12.48 13.63
N LYS A 3 8.59 13.73 13.18
CA LYS A 3 9.53 14.82 13.53
C LYS A 3 9.61 15.11 15.04
N SER A 4 8.50 14.91 15.76
CA SER A 4 8.43 15.21 17.20
C SER A 4 9.26 14.27 18.08
N ILE A 5 9.50 13.03 17.63
CA ILE A 5 10.18 12.00 18.43
C ILE A 5 11.41 11.39 17.74
N GLY A 6 11.71 11.80 16.50
CA GLY A 6 12.90 11.33 15.77
C GLY A 6 12.85 9.89 15.28
N ILE A 7 11.70 9.20 15.41
CA ILE A 7 11.54 7.78 15.06
C ILE A 7 10.98 7.61 13.64
N GLY A 8 11.35 6.52 12.96
CA GLY A 8 10.74 6.08 11.69
C GLY A 8 9.26 5.76 11.83
N SER A 9 8.50 5.84 10.72
CA SER A 9 7.14 5.29 10.71
C SER A 9 7.22 3.76 10.76
N GLN A 10 6.25 3.12 11.40
CA GLN A 10 6.10 1.65 11.36
C GLN A 10 5.36 1.18 10.09
N GLY A 11 5.12 2.10 9.15
CA GLY A 11 4.41 1.85 7.90
C GLY A 11 2.91 1.69 8.09
N THR A 12 2.25 1.22 7.05
CA THR A 12 0.79 1.11 6.94
C THR A 12 0.26 -0.16 7.60
N ILE A 13 1.07 -1.22 7.63
CA ILE A 13 0.68 -2.57 8.07
C ILE A 13 0.07 -2.60 9.49
N PRO A 14 0.64 -1.95 10.53
CA PRO A 14 0.05 -1.97 11.87
C PRO A 14 -1.35 -1.32 11.91
N PHE A 15 -1.61 -0.31 11.08
CA PHE A 15 -2.92 0.34 11.00
C PHE A 15 -3.95 -0.55 10.30
N LEU A 16 -3.54 -1.30 9.28
CA LEU A 16 -4.41 -2.30 8.65
C LEU A 16 -4.76 -3.45 9.61
N LYS A 17 -3.85 -3.83 10.52
CA LYS A 17 -4.16 -4.77 11.59
C LYS A 17 -5.27 -4.28 12.52
N ILE A 18 -5.28 -2.99 12.87
CA ILE A 18 -6.35 -2.39 13.67
C ILE A 18 -7.70 -2.45 12.92
N ALA A 19 -7.69 -2.17 11.61
CA ALA A 19 -8.90 -2.28 10.78
C ALA A 19 -9.40 -3.73 10.69
N ASN A 20 -8.50 -4.70 10.56
CA ASN A 20 -8.82 -6.13 10.64
C ASN A 20 -9.51 -6.49 11.96
N ASP A 21 -8.93 -6.07 13.08
CA ASP A 21 -9.44 -6.45 14.41
C ASP A 21 -10.78 -5.80 14.71
N THR A 22 -10.99 -4.58 14.21
CA THR A 22 -12.30 -3.91 14.22
C THR A 22 -13.32 -4.71 13.40
N THR A 23 -12.95 -5.18 12.21
CA THR A 23 -13.81 -6.01 11.35
C THR A 23 -14.17 -7.33 12.04
N ALA A 24 -13.19 -7.99 12.67
CA ALA A 24 -13.39 -9.22 13.43
C ALA A 24 -14.32 -9.02 14.64
N ALA A 25 -14.22 -7.87 15.33
CA ALA A 25 -15.08 -7.54 16.47
C ALA A 25 -16.55 -7.36 16.07
N ILE A 26 -16.80 -6.72 14.92
CA ILE A 26 -18.16 -6.50 14.38
C ILE A 26 -18.79 -7.82 13.88
N ASN A 27 -17.96 -8.77 13.44
CA ASN A 27 -18.41 -10.04 12.85
C ASN A 27 -19.01 -11.05 13.85
N ARG A 28 -19.13 -10.72 15.15
CA ARG A 28 -19.52 -11.69 16.19
C ARG A 28 -21.02 -11.86 16.46
N SER A 29 -21.96 -11.13 15.82
CA SER A 29 -23.38 -11.26 16.22
C SER A 29 -24.48 -11.04 15.15
N GLY A 30 -24.27 -11.35 13.87
CA GLY A 30 -25.28 -11.08 12.82
C GLY A 30 -25.40 -12.12 11.71
N SER A 31 -26.48 -12.03 10.93
CA SER A 31 -26.75 -12.88 9.75
C SER A 31 -25.87 -12.57 8.54
N ARG A 32 -25.12 -11.46 8.56
CA ARG A 32 -24.16 -11.06 7.52
C ARG A 32 -22.82 -10.66 8.14
N ARG A 33 -21.74 -11.19 7.55
CA ARG A 33 -20.37 -10.84 7.92
C ARG A 33 -20.04 -9.46 7.34
N GLY A 34 -19.62 -8.54 8.20
CA GLY A 34 -19.00 -7.28 7.79
C GLY A 34 -17.74 -7.57 6.98
N ALA A 35 -17.56 -6.78 5.92
CA ALA A 35 -16.45 -6.89 4.99
C ALA A 35 -15.77 -5.54 4.83
N VAL A 36 -14.45 -5.55 4.86
CA VAL A 36 -13.59 -4.39 4.61
C VAL A 36 -12.60 -4.77 3.53
N CYS A 37 -12.29 -3.82 2.63
CA CYS A 37 -11.26 -3.98 1.62
C CYS A 37 -10.30 -2.78 1.71
N ALA A 38 -9.00 -3.04 1.85
CA ALA A 38 -7.99 -2.01 1.67
C ALA A 38 -7.50 -2.00 0.22
N TYR A 39 -7.42 -0.80 -0.34
CA TYR A 39 -6.81 -0.55 -1.64
C TYR A 39 -5.44 0.10 -1.42
N MET A 40 -4.42 -0.38 -2.14
CA MET A 40 -3.09 0.23 -2.15
C MET A 40 -2.56 0.32 -3.57
N GLU A 41 -2.01 1.47 -3.92
CA GLU A 41 -1.34 1.66 -5.18
C GLU A 41 0.01 0.95 -5.22
N VAL A 42 0.33 0.34 -6.36
CA VAL A 42 1.49 -0.56 -6.50
C VAL A 42 2.86 0.13 -6.42
N TRP A 43 2.90 1.46 -6.44
CA TRP A 43 4.13 2.25 -6.22
C TRP A 43 4.40 2.51 -4.73
N HIS A 44 3.47 2.20 -3.84
CA HIS A 44 3.63 2.53 -2.42
C HIS A 44 4.79 1.76 -1.77
N ILE A 45 5.58 2.41 -0.93
CA ILE A 45 6.75 1.81 -0.26
C ILE A 45 6.43 0.53 0.54
N ASP A 46 5.24 0.47 1.13
CA ASP A 46 4.78 -0.70 1.90
C ASP A 46 4.07 -1.75 1.02
N TYR A 47 4.05 -1.62 -0.32
CA TYR A 47 3.25 -2.49 -1.18
C TYR A 47 3.69 -3.97 -1.12
N GLU A 48 4.99 -4.24 -1.01
CA GLU A 48 5.49 -5.61 -0.85
C GLU A 48 4.96 -6.25 0.43
N ASP A 49 5.02 -5.53 1.55
CA ASP A 49 4.46 -5.98 2.83
C ASP A 49 2.93 -6.12 2.76
N PHE A 50 2.26 -5.26 1.98
CA PHE A 50 0.81 -5.29 1.77
C PHE A 50 0.36 -6.59 1.08
N LEU A 51 1.15 -7.13 0.16
CA LEU A 51 0.87 -8.43 -0.48
C LEU A 51 0.89 -9.60 0.52
N ASP A 52 1.61 -9.45 1.63
CA ASP A 52 1.80 -10.51 2.63
C ASP A 52 0.68 -10.56 3.68
N LEU A 53 -0.19 -9.56 3.71
CA LEU A 53 -1.24 -9.39 4.72
C LEU A 53 -2.17 -10.61 4.85
N ARG A 54 -2.44 -11.32 3.76
CA ARG A 54 -3.36 -12.48 3.75
C ARG A 54 -2.65 -13.84 3.68
N ARG A 55 -1.31 -13.88 3.76
CA ARG A 55 -0.56 -15.14 3.78
C ARG A 55 -0.85 -15.91 5.08
N ASN A 56 -1.00 -17.23 4.99
CA ASN A 56 -1.23 -18.09 6.16
C ASN A 56 0.02 -18.32 7.03
N THR A 57 1.19 -17.86 6.59
CA THR A 57 2.47 -18.05 7.27
C THR A 57 3.15 -16.72 7.54
N GLY A 58 4.07 -16.71 8.51
CA GLY A 58 4.85 -15.53 8.94
C GLY A 58 4.37 -14.93 10.25
N ASP A 59 4.67 -13.66 10.50
CA ASP A 59 4.30 -12.97 11.74
C ASP A 59 2.81 -12.61 11.76
N GLU A 60 2.04 -13.29 12.61
CA GLU A 60 0.60 -13.09 12.78
C GLU A 60 0.22 -11.65 13.16
N ARG A 61 1.11 -10.91 13.84
CA ARG A 61 0.88 -9.50 14.17
C ARG A 61 0.78 -8.61 12.93
N ARG A 62 1.25 -9.11 11.78
CA ARG A 62 1.24 -8.46 10.47
C ARG A 62 0.27 -9.15 9.49
N ARG A 63 -0.67 -9.97 9.98
CA ARG A 63 -1.69 -10.63 9.15
C ARG A 63 -3.08 -10.05 9.39
N THR A 64 -3.89 -10.07 8.33
CA THR A 64 -5.22 -9.48 8.31
C THR A 64 -6.21 -10.40 7.58
N HIS A 65 -6.53 -11.54 8.19
CA HIS A 65 -7.37 -12.58 7.60
C HIS A 65 -8.87 -12.22 7.48
N ASP A 66 -9.34 -11.24 8.25
CA ASP A 66 -10.74 -10.80 8.25
C ASP A 66 -11.03 -9.63 7.29
N MET A 67 -10.00 -9.12 6.60
CA MET A 67 -10.15 -8.09 5.57
C MET A 67 -9.64 -8.54 4.20
N ASN A 68 -10.17 -7.90 3.17
CA ASN A 68 -9.73 -8.06 1.78
C ASN A 68 -8.67 -7.01 1.44
N THR A 69 -7.84 -7.35 0.46
CA THR A 69 -6.83 -6.46 -0.10
C THR A 69 -7.05 -6.37 -1.61
N ALA A 70 -6.80 -5.18 -2.17
CA ALA A 70 -6.88 -4.93 -3.59
C ALA A 70 -5.73 -4.01 -4.03
N SER A 71 -5.12 -4.34 -5.15
CA SER A 71 -4.11 -3.50 -5.79
C SER A 71 -4.78 -2.48 -6.68
N TRP A 72 -4.41 -1.21 -6.54
CA TRP A 72 -4.80 -0.15 -7.46
C TRP A 72 -3.65 0.08 -8.45
N ILE A 73 -3.87 -0.33 -9.69
CA ILE A 73 -2.80 -0.51 -10.67
C ILE A 73 -2.86 0.62 -11.71
N PRO A 74 -1.84 1.48 -11.82
CA PRO A 74 -1.74 2.45 -12.91
C PRO A 74 -1.29 1.75 -14.20
N ASP A 75 -1.71 2.26 -15.36
CA ASP A 75 -1.33 1.72 -16.66
C ASP A 75 0.19 1.64 -16.86
N LEU A 76 0.94 2.60 -16.29
CA LEU A 76 2.39 2.62 -16.31
C LEU A 76 3.02 1.36 -15.73
N PHE A 77 2.45 0.81 -14.64
CA PHE A 77 2.95 -0.42 -14.05
C PHE A 77 2.85 -1.57 -15.05
N MET A 78 1.70 -1.70 -15.73
CA MET A 78 1.49 -2.75 -16.73
C MET A 78 2.39 -2.58 -17.95
N LYS A 79 2.65 -1.34 -18.39
CA LYS A 79 3.65 -1.03 -19.43
C LYS A 79 5.04 -1.50 -19.01
N ARG A 80 5.49 -1.13 -17.80
CA ARG A 80 6.81 -1.52 -17.26
C ARG A 80 6.94 -3.04 -17.10
N VAL A 81 5.89 -3.74 -16.63
CA VAL A 81 5.89 -5.21 -16.56
C VAL A 81 6.08 -5.84 -17.94
N LYS A 82 5.34 -5.36 -18.96
CA LYS A 82 5.45 -5.88 -20.33
C LYS A 82 6.84 -5.68 -20.94
N GLU A 83 7.48 -4.57 -20.60
CA GLU A 83 8.82 -4.20 -21.07
C GLU A 83 9.95 -4.78 -20.20
N ASN A 84 9.62 -5.51 -19.13
CA ASN A 84 10.56 -5.93 -18.10
C ASN A 84 11.41 -4.76 -17.56
N GLY A 85 10.77 -3.60 -17.42
CA GLY A 85 11.36 -2.38 -16.93
C GLY A 85 11.38 -2.30 -15.40
N THR A 86 12.14 -1.33 -14.89
CA THR A 86 12.22 -1.06 -13.45
C THR A 86 10.90 -0.49 -12.93
N TRP A 87 10.53 -0.88 -11.72
CA TRP A 87 9.48 -0.26 -10.93
C TRP A 87 10.08 0.25 -9.62
N THR A 88 9.69 1.45 -9.19
CA THR A 88 10.27 2.16 -8.06
C THR A 88 9.21 2.38 -7.00
N LEU A 89 9.52 1.97 -5.78
CA LEU A 89 8.65 2.15 -4.64
C LEU A 89 8.92 3.52 -3.97
N MET A 90 7.86 4.26 -3.68
CA MET A 90 7.92 5.64 -3.23
C MET A 90 7.15 5.85 -1.91
N CYS A 91 7.64 6.78 -1.10
CA CYS A 91 6.95 7.22 0.11
C CYS A 91 5.98 8.36 -0.24
N PRO A 92 4.68 8.28 0.08
CA PRO A 92 3.71 9.35 -0.23
C PRO A 92 4.07 10.71 0.37
N LYS A 93 4.84 10.72 1.46
CA LYS A 93 5.34 11.95 2.09
C LYS A 93 6.43 12.64 1.27
N GLU A 94 7.25 11.88 0.56
CA GLU A 94 8.38 12.37 -0.24
C GLU A 94 7.99 12.61 -1.70
N CYS A 95 7.01 11.84 -2.17
CA CYS A 95 6.41 11.90 -3.48
C CYS A 95 4.90 12.22 -3.38
N PRO A 96 4.52 13.41 -2.89
CA PRO A 96 3.12 13.78 -2.74
C PRO A 96 2.42 13.93 -4.10
N GLY A 97 1.10 13.77 -4.10
CA GLY A 97 0.25 14.00 -5.27
C GLY A 97 0.11 12.83 -6.23
N LEU A 98 0.89 11.74 -6.07
CA LEU A 98 0.75 10.55 -6.93
C LEU A 98 -0.67 9.98 -6.86
N SER A 99 -1.24 9.83 -5.66
CA SER A 99 -2.59 9.30 -5.46
C SER A 99 -3.73 10.23 -5.93
N ASP A 100 -3.42 11.50 -6.16
CA ASP A 100 -4.38 12.51 -6.61
C ASP A 100 -4.34 12.69 -8.14
N THR A 101 -3.49 11.92 -8.84
CA THR A 101 -3.31 11.98 -10.29
C THR A 101 -3.54 10.62 -10.93
N HIS A 102 -3.87 10.60 -12.21
CA HIS A 102 -4.04 9.38 -12.98
C HIS A 102 -3.59 9.57 -14.43
N SER A 103 -3.52 8.47 -15.19
CA SER A 103 -3.20 8.49 -16.62
C SER A 103 -1.89 9.25 -16.92
N GLU A 104 -1.86 10.12 -17.92
CA GLU A 104 -0.66 10.86 -18.33
C GLU A 104 -0.07 11.75 -17.23
N ALA A 105 -0.92 12.34 -16.38
CA ALA A 105 -0.48 13.19 -15.28
C ALA A 105 0.27 12.38 -14.21
N PHE A 106 -0.23 11.19 -13.88
CA PHE A 106 0.45 10.26 -12.98
C PHE A 106 1.79 9.83 -13.58
N GLU A 107 1.81 9.47 -14.87
CA GLU A 107 3.04 9.03 -15.55
C GLU A 107 4.13 10.10 -15.52
N ALA A 108 3.79 11.34 -15.85
CA ALA A 108 4.73 12.45 -15.84
C ALA A 108 5.30 12.70 -14.43
N LEU A 109 4.44 12.72 -13.40
CA LEU A 109 4.84 12.98 -12.02
C LEU A 109 5.69 11.84 -11.44
N TYR A 110 5.29 10.60 -11.68
CA TYR A 110 6.02 9.41 -11.23
C TYR A 110 7.43 9.36 -11.85
N ILE A 111 7.55 9.58 -13.16
CA ILE A 111 8.85 9.60 -13.85
C ILE A 111 9.71 10.79 -13.39
N GLN A 112 9.10 11.94 -13.08
CA GLN A 112 9.82 13.06 -12.49
C GLN A 112 10.46 12.67 -11.15
N TYR A 113 9.71 11.98 -10.26
CA TYR A 113 10.26 11.52 -8.99
C TYR A 113 11.34 10.44 -9.13
N GLU A 114 11.23 9.56 -10.13
CA GLU A 114 12.32 8.64 -10.48
C GLU A 114 13.60 9.42 -10.86
N LYS A 115 13.49 10.45 -11.71
CA LYS A 115 14.63 11.29 -12.14
C LYS A 115 15.25 12.11 -11.01
N GLU A 116 14.43 12.55 -10.05
CA GLU A 116 14.89 13.26 -8.85
C GLU A 116 15.51 12.33 -7.80
N GLY A 117 15.51 11.00 -8.03
CA GLY A 117 16.09 10.04 -7.10
C GLY A 117 15.31 9.91 -5.78
N LYS A 118 14.00 10.19 -5.80
CA LYS A 118 13.12 10.11 -4.62
C LYS A 118 12.59 8.69 -4.34
N GLY A 119 12.96 7.73 -5.17
CA GLY A 119 12.68 6.31 -4.95
C GLY A 119 13.34 5.78 -3.68
N ARG A 120 12.66 4.85 -3.01
CA ARG A 120 13.15 4.20 -1.78
C ARG A 120 13.59 2.75 -2.00
N LYS A 121 13.04 2.08 -3.01
CA LYS A 121 13.43 0.77 -3.52
C LYS A 121 13.16 0.70 -5.01
#